data_AF-A0A0B9A1C6-F1
#
_entry.id   AF-A0A0B9A1C6-F1
#
_cell.length_a   1.000
_cell.length_b   1.000
_cell.length_c   1.000
_cell.angle_alpha   90.00
_cell.angle_beta   90.00
_cell.angle_gamma   90.00
#
_symmetry.space_group_name_H-M   'P 1'
#
loop_
_entity.id
_entity.type
_entity.pdbx_description
1 polymer ?
#
loop_
_entity_poly.entity_id
_entity_poly.type
_entity_poly.pdbx_seq_one_letter_code
_entity_poly.pdbx_strand_id
1 'polypeptide(L)' 'MNAVSFDCGDCIPVTPGQTVQSVIDDHARCGECEEHAVRILQDQIDIIRQRGHAARQKKWEARVDAAVAEARRAS' A
#
# COMPACT_ATOMS: atom_id res chain seq x y z
N MET A 1 -16.95 5.99 22.53
CA MET A 1 -16.82 4.52 22.40
C MET A 1 -15.34 4.20 22.42
N ASN A 2 -14.91 3.30 23.28
CA ASN A 2 -13.52 2.82 23.27
C ASN A 2 -13.38 1.80 22.14
N ALA A 3 -12.27 1.84 21.41
CA ALA A 3 -11.97 0.89 20.34
C ALA A 3 -10.49 0.50 20.42
N VAL A 4 -10.17 -0.71 19.95
CA VAL A 4 -8.80 -1.20 19.82
C VAL A 4 -8.46 -1.20 18.34
N SER A 5 -7.39 -0.48 17.98
CA SER A 5 -6.84 -0.47 16.63
C SER A 5 -5.71 -1.49 16.50
N PHE A 6 -5.67 -2.20 15.38
CA PHE A 6 -4.69 -3.25 15.09
C PHE A 6 -3.86 -2.91 13.85
N ASP A 7 -2.66 -3.49 13.77
CA ASP A 7 -1.72 -3.22 12.67
C ASP A 7 -2.19 -3.76 11.31
N CYS A 8 -3.14 -4.70 11.30
CA CYS A 8 -3.81 -5.13 10.08
C CYS A 8 -4.80 -4.09 9.52
N GLY A 9 -5.01 -2.97 10.22
CA GLY A 9 -5.91 -1.89 9.83
C GLY A 9 -7.32 -2.01 10.41
N ASP A 10 -7.64 -3.09 11.12
CA ASP A 10 -8.93 -3.25 11.79
C ASP A 10 -9.04 -2.37 13.03
N CYS A 11 -10.26 -1.89 13.28
CA CYS A 11 -10.62 -1.12 14.46
C CYS A 11 -11.86 -1.72 15.09
N ILE A 12 -11.70 -2.42 16.22
CA ILE A 12 -12.78 -3.17 16.87
C ILE A 12 -13.31 -2.35 18.05
N PRO A 13 -14.59 -1.95 18.04
CA PRO A 13 -15.21 -1.25 19.16
C PRO A 13 -15.34 -2.18 20.36
N VAL A 14 -15.00 -1.67 21.55
CA VAL A 14 -15.19 -2.38 22.82
C VAL A 14 -16.65 -2.24 23.24
N THR A 15 -17.40 -3.35 23.16
CA THR A 15 -18.82 -3.37 23.56
C THR A 15 -19.00 -3.49 25.08
N PRO A 16 -20.16 -3.11 25.64
CA PRO A 16 -20.43 -3.29 27.08
C PRO A 16 -20.26 -4.75 27.50
N GLY A 17 -19.40 -5.00 28.49
CA GLY A 17 -19.08 -6.35 28.97
C GLY A 17 -17.81 -6.97 28.35
N GLN A 18 -17.22 -6.34 27.34
CA GLN A 18 -15.90 -6.71 26.84
C GLN A 18 -14.81 -5.92 27.56
N THR A 19 -13.68 -6.61 27.80
CA THR A 19 -12.42 -5.97 28.18
C THR A 19 -11.59 -5.70 26.93
N VAL A 20 -10.64 -4.76 27.03
CA VAL A 20 -9.64 -4.56 25.97
C VAL A 20 -8.90 -5.87 25.67
N GLN A 21 -8.52 -6.62 26.71
CA GLN A 21 -7.83 -7.90 26.54
C GLN A 21 -8.69 -8.93 25.79
N SER A 22 -9.99 -9.04 26.10
CA SER A 22 -10.87 -9.96 25.37
C SER A 22 -11.03 -9.61 23.89
N VAL A 23 -10.97 -8.32 23.55
CA VAL A 23 -10.98 -7.87 22.14
C VAL A 23 -9.67 -8.22 21.45
N ILE A 24 -8.53 -8.08 22.14
CA ILE A 24 -7.22 -8.49 21.63
C ILE A 24 -7.17 -10.01 21.41
N ASP A 25 -7.63 -10.81 22.36
CA ASP A 25 -7.59 -12.28 22.28
C ASP A 25 -8.50 -12.82 21.17
N ASP A 26 -9.67 -12.20 20.97
CA ASP A 26 -10.60 -12.53 19.91
C ASP A 26 -10.00 -12.19 18.53
N HIS A 27 -9.41 -11.00 18.41
CA HIS A 27 -8.72 -10.59 17.20
C HIS A 27 -7.50 -11.46 16.89
N ALA A 28 -6.71 -11.86 17.88
CA ALA A 28 -5.56 -12.75 17.69
C ALA A 28 -5.94 -14.15 17.17
N ARG A 29 -7.20 -14.56 17.36
CA ARG A 29 -7.75 -15.81 16.82
C ARG A 29 -8.39 -15.63 15.45
N CYS A 30 -8.51 -14.40 14.97
CA CYS A 30 -8.97 -14.09 13.62
C CYS A 30 -7.90 -14.54 12.62
N GLY A 31 -8.09 -15.72 12.01
CA GLY A 31 -7.20 -16.25 10.99
C GLY A 31 -7.09 -15.38 9.73
N GLU A 32 -7.96 -14.37 9.57
CA GLU A 32 -7.98 -13.46 8.42
C GLU A 32 -6.97 -12.29 8.56
N CYS A 33 -6.39 -12.07 9.74
CA CYS A 33 -5.51 -10.92 9.98
C CYS A 33 -4.19 -11.00 9.19
N GLU A 34 -3.61 -12.20 9.07
CA GLU A 34 -2.39 -12.39 8.29
C GLU A 34 -2.65 -12.18 6.79
N GLU A 35 -3.73 -12.73 6.25
CA GLU A 35 -4.12 -12.54 4.86
C GLU A 35 -4.43 -11.08 4.53
N HIS A 36 -5.11 -10.38 5.44
CA HIS A 36 -5.40 -8.95 5.26
C HIS A 36 -4.12 -8.12 5.28
N ALA A 37 -3.21 -8.37 6.22
CA ALA A 37 -1.91 -7.70 6.26
C ALA A 37 -1.09 -7.94 4.99
N VAL A 38 -1.05 -9.19 4.50
CA VAL A 38 -0.39 -9.54 3.24
C VAL A 38 -1.00 -8.79 2.06
N ARG A 39 -2.34 -8.69 1.99
CA ARG A 39 -3.02 -7.92 0.94
C ARG A 39 -2.64 -6.44 0.98
N ILE A 40 -2.65 -5.81 2.15
CA ILE A 40 -2.27 -4.40 2.30
C ILE A 40 -0.82 -4.17 1.85
N LEU A 41 0.10 -5.05 2.26
CA LEU A 41 1.49 -4.98 1.84
C LEU A 41 1.65 -5.17 0.32
N GLN A 42 0.88 -6.08 -0.27
CA GLN A 42 0.88 -6.31 -1.71
C GLN A 42 0.39 -5.07 -2.47
N ASP A 43 -0.70 -4.44 -2.02
CA ASP A 43 -1.21 -3.20 -2.61
C ASP A 43 -0.17 -2.07 -2.53
N GLN A 44 0.52 -1.94 -1.40
CA GLN A 44 1.59 -0.95 -1.24
C GLN A 44 2.77 -1.21 -2.19
N ILE A 45 3.18 -2.48 -2.34
CA ILE A 45 4.23 -2.88 -3.29
C ILE A 45 3.83 -2.53 -4.72
N ASP A 46 2.58 -2.77 -5.10
CA ASP A 46 2.12 -2.50 -6.46
C ASP A 46 2.03 -1.00 -6.75
N ILE A 47 1.63 -0.17 -5.77
CA ILE A 47 1.71 1.29 -5.87
C ILE A 47 3.16 1.74 -6.09
N ILE A 48 4.11 1.20 -5.34
CA ILE A 48 5.54 1.55 -5.47
C ILE A 48 6.05 1.15 -6.85
N ARG A 49 5.69 -0.05 -7.34
CA ARG A 49 6.07 -0.53 -8.68
C ARG A 49 5.52 0.40 -9.76
N GLN A 50 4.23 0.72 -9.73
CA GLN A 50 3.60 1.59 -10.72
C GLN A 50 4.27 2.97 -10.77
N ARG A 51 4.54 3.58 -9.61
CA ARG A 51 5.26 4.86 -9.52
C ARG A 51 6.66 4.77 -10.12
N GLY A 52 7.39 3.69 -9.82
CA GLY A 52 8.71 3.42 -10.38
C GLY A 52 8.69 3.24 -11.91
N HIS A 53 7.69 2.52 -12.43
CA HIS A 53 7.49 2.35 -13.87
C HIS A 53 7.18 3.68 -14.57
N ALA A 54 6.24 4.46 -14.04
CA ALA A 54 5.89 5.77 -14.60
C ALA A 54 7.10 6.73 -14.64
N ALA A 55 7.90 6.76 -13.56
CA ALA A 55 9.10 7.58 -13.51
C ALA A 55 10.15 7.16 -14.56
N ARG A 56 10.37 5.84 -14.72
CA ARG A 56 11.27 5.30 -15.75
C ARG A 56 10.78 5.60 -17.16
N GLN A 57 9.49 5.45 -17.42
CA GLN A 57 8.88 5.74 -18.71
C GLN A 57 9.05 7.22 -19.06
N LYS A 58 8.69 8.14 -18.16
CA LYS A 58 8.86 9.58 -18.38
C LYS A 58 10.31 9.97 -18.68
N LYS A 59 11.27 9.35 -17.96
CA LYS A 59 12.70 9.57 -18.21
C LYS A 59 13.13 9.05 -19.57
N TRP A 60 12.60 7.91 -20.01
CA TRP A 60 12.89 7.35 -21.32
C TRP A 60 12.31 8.23 -22.44
N GLU A 61 11.05 8.65 -22.32
CA GLU A 61 10.39 9.56 -23.27
C GLU A 61 11.19 10.85 -23.45
N ALA A 62 11.61 11.49 -22.35
CA ALA A 62 12.44 12.70 -22.42
C ALA A 62 13.78 12.49 -23.15
N ARG A 63 14.40 11.31 -23.04
CA ARG A 63 15.64 10.97 -23.76
C ARG A 63 15.39 10.78 -25.25
N VAL A 64 14.28 10.16 -25.60
CA VAL A 64 13.87 9.98 -27.00
C VAL A 64 13.57 11.33 -27.63
N ASP A 65 12.79 12.19 -26.96
CA ASP A 65 12.47 13.53 -27.44
C ASP A 65 13.73 14.38 -27.65
N ALA A 66 14.67 14.32 -26.72
CA ALA A 66 15.95 15.01 -26.85
C ALA A 66 16.76 14.51 -28.06
N ALA A 67 16.82 13.20 -28.27
CA ALA A 67 17.52 12.60 -29.40
C ALA A 67 16.86 12.96 -30.74
N VAL A 68 15.53 12.96 -30.81
CA VAL A 68 14.78 13.37 -32.01
C VAL A 68 14.99 14.86 -32.31
N ALA A 69 14.96 15.71 -31.28
CA ALA A 69 15.22 17.14 -31.44
C ALA A 69 16.65 17.42 -31.96
N GLU A 70 17.63 16.67 -31.46
CA GLU A 70 19.02 16.79 -31.93
C GLU A 70 19.17 16.36 -33.39
N ALA A 71 18.61 15.21 -33.77
CA ALA A 71 18.65 14.73 -35.14
C ALA A 71 18.02 15.73 -36.13
N ARG A 72 16.92 16.40 -35.74
CA ARG A 72 16.28 17.46 -36.53
C ARG A 72 17.15 18.71 -36.67
N ARG A 73 17.96 19.05 -35.67
CA ARG A 73 18.88 20.20 -35.74
C ARG A 73 20.11 19.91 -36.60
N ALA A 74 20.51 18.64 -36.68
CA ALA A 74 21.65 18.18 -37.47
C ALA A 74 21.30 17.88 -38.95
N SER A 75 20.02 17.99 -39.32
CA SER A 75 19.51 17.86 -40.70
C SER A 75 19.31 19.23 -41.33
#